data_AF-A0A090N0E7-F1
#
_entry.id   AF-A0A090N0E7-F1
#
_cell.length_a   1.000
_cell.length_b   1.000
_cell.length_c   1.000
_cell.angle_alpha   90.00
_cell.angle_beta   90.00
_cell.angle_gamma   90.00
#
_symmetry.space_group_name_H-M   'P 1'
#
loop_
_entity.id
_entity.type
_entity.pdbx_description
1 polymer ?
#
loop_
_entity_poly.entity_id
_entity_poly.type
_entity_poly.pdbx_seq_one_letter_code
_entity_poly.pdbx_strand_id
1 'polypeptide(L)'
;MGLGLFPNLYSMRYCNVRAKAKSSNTFWDDENNNVEEENNYKESTSLITNNISPSPDDKFLECCQSRDLPKICQNICSYSNYTKKTLQQMYFNTNGCPLSAISSIHFCASGGKNHKECCIKKGVSLTPSGDRCLIFCDTEPAIPMQLDISYVNCYEKFDEMKECFLMEKNTQNLNGFTIKDQDIQYDNNNENFKRFKTNTGGSSWF
;
A
#
# COMPACT_ATOMS: atom_id res chain seq x y z
N MET A 1 -44.24 -48.78 13.34
CA MET A 1 -44.88 -47.83 14.27
C MET A 1 -43.81 -46.94 14.88
N GLY A 2 -44.03 -45.62 14.91
CA GLY A 2 -43.13 -44.67 15.58
C GLY A 2 -42.96 -43.33 14.84
N LEU A 3 -44.04 -42.74 14.33
CA LEU A 3 -44.03 -41.36 13.83
C LEU A 3 -44.22 -40.42 15.04
N GLY A 4 -43.15 -39.72 15.43
CA GLY A 4 -43.22 -38.59 16.36
C GLY A 4 -43.77 -37.36 15.64
N LEU A 5 -45.06 -37.12 15.81
CA LEU A 5 -45.75 -35.93 15.35
C LEU A 5 -45.60 -34.80 16.38
N PHE A 6 -44.95 -33.70 15.99
CA PHE A 6 -45.15 -32.40 16.63
C PHE A 6 -45.81 -31.46 15.61
N PRO A 7 -47.02 -30.97 15.91
CA PRO A 7 -47.37 -29.63 15.42
C PRO A 7 -48.15 -28.79 16.46
N ASN A 8 -47.67 -27.57 16.70
CA ASN A 8 -48.36 -26.28 16.50
C ASN A 8 -47.71 -25.22 17.41
N LEU A 9 -47.25 -24.04 16.99
CA LEU A 9 -47.81 -22.95 16.15
C LEU A 9 -48.23 -21.78 17.04
N TYR A 10 -47.52 -20.67 16.85
CA TYR A 10 -47.88 -19.29 17.19
C TYR A 10 -47.95 -18.87 18.67
N SER A 11 -46.97 -18.07 19.09
CA SER A 11 -47.26 -16.90 19.92
C SER A 11 -46.32 -15.76 19.55
N MET A 12 -46.77 -14.95 18.60
CA MET A 12 -46.24 -13.62 18.32
C MET A 12 -46.58 -12.70 19.50
N ARG A 13 -45.56 -12.16 20.17
CA ARG A 13 -45.73 -11.03 21.10
C ARG A 13 -44.77 -9.90 20.72
N TYR A 14 -45.31 -8.98 19.94
CA TYR A 14 -44.77 -7.63 19.76
C TYR A 14 -44.72 -6.91 21.12
N CYS A 15 -43.62 -6.22 21.40
CA CYS A 15 -43.56 -5.23 22.48
C CYS A 15 -43.35 -3.84 21.86
N ASN A 16 -44.11 -2.89 22.40
CA ASN A 16 -44.52 -1.64 21.79
C ASN A 16 -43.42 -0.57 21.67
N VAL A 17 -43.47 0.20 20.58
CA VAL A 17 -42.73 1.45 20.39
C VAL A 17 -43.33 2.51 21.32
N ARG A 18 -42.52 3.07 22.23
CA ARG A 18 -42.91 4.21 23.07
C ARG A 18 -42.65 5.50 22.31
N ALA A 19 -43.69 6.10 21.73
CA ALA A 19 -43.65 7.47 21.25
C ALA A 19 -43.53 8.44 22.45
N LYS A 20 -42.62 9.41 22.37
CA LYS A 20 -42.61 10.59 23.25
C LYS A 20 -43.13 11.77 22.44
N ALA A 21 -44.27 12.31 22.87
CA ALA A 21 -44.89 13.51 22.32
C ALA A 21 -44.10 14.78 22.73
N LYS A 22 -44.15 15.78 21.86
CA LYS A 22 -43.63 17.14 22.08
C LYS A 22 -44.57 17.92 23.01
N SER A 23 -44.01 18.64 23.98
CA SER A 23 -44.72 19.63 24.78
C SER A 23 -44.41 21.02 24.23
N SER A 24 -45.49 21.77 24.01
CA SER A 24 -45.58 23.15 23.57
C SER A 24 -45.59 24.10 24.76
N ASN A 25 -44.82 25.18 24.70
CA ASN A 25 -45.10 26.44 25.41
C ASN A 25 -44.82 27.60 24.43
N THR A 26 -45.84 28.42 24.20
CA THR A 26 -45.81 29.73 23.54
C THR A 26 -45.76 30.83 24.60
N PHE A 27 -44.88 31.83 24.47
CA PHE A 27 -45.15 33.21 24.88
C PHE A 27 -44.23 34.16 24.11
N TRP A 28 -44.82 35.20 23.52
CA TRP A 28 -44.20 36.23 22.68
C TRP A 28 -43.81 37.44 23.53
N ASP A 29 -42.74 38.14 23.18
CA ASP A 29 -42.76 39.60 23.01
C ASP A 29 -41.54 40.03 22.16
N ASP A 30 -41.84 40.95 21.24
CA ASP A 30 -41.10 41.29 20.04
C ASP A 30 -39.87 42.19 20.26
N GLU A 31 -38.77 41.94 19.51
CA GLU A 31 -38.08 43.02 18.81
C GLU A 31 -37.45 42.51 17.50
N ASN A 32 -37.88 43.12 16.40
CA ASN A 32 -37.64 42.76 15.01
C ASN A 32 -36.16 42.58 14.64
N ASN A 33 -35.81 41.44 14.05
CA ASN A 33 -34.80 41.37 13.00
C ASN A 33 -35.16 40.25 12.01
N ASN A 34 -35.50 40.67 10.78
CA ASN A 34 -35.79 39.80 9.65
C ASN A 34 -34.57 38.97 9.24
N VAL A 35 -34.64 37.65 9.38
CA VAL A 35 -33.91 36.71 8.51
C VAL A 35 -34.87 35.55 8.22
N GLU A 36 -35.33 35.48 6.97
CA GLU A 36 -36.12 34.36 6.45
C GLU A 36 -35.23 33.12 6.36
N GLU A 37 -35.52 32.10 7.17
CA GLU A 37 -35.00 30.73 7.00
C GLU A 37 -36.01 29.91 6.19
N GLU A 38 -35.69 29.65 4.92
CA GLU A 38 -36.27 28.54 4.17
C GLU A 38 -35.27 27.37 4.11
N ASN A 39 -35.72 26.23 4.63
CA ASN A 39 -35.02 24.95 4.59
C ASN A 39 -34.91 24.45 3.15
N ASN A 40 -33.68 24.30 2.63
CA ASN A 40 -33.42 23.47 1.46
C ASN A 40 -32.39 22.38 1.80
N TYR A 41 -32.90 21.16 1.96
CA TYR A 41 -32.09 19.95 1.97
C TYR A 41 -31.46 19.76 0.59
N LYS A 42 -30.26 20.29 0.40
CA LYS A 42 -29.40 19.96 -0.73
C LYS A 42 -28.33 18.97 -0.27
N GLU A 43 -28.52 17.75 -0.75
CA GLU A 43 -27.47 16.79 -1.04
C GLU A 43 -26.17 17.51 -1.41
N SER A 44 -25.24 17.55 -0.46
CA SER A 44 -23.91 18.10 -0.69
C SER A 44 -23.13 17.08 -1.48
N THR A 45 -23.33 17.14 -2.79
CA THR A 45 -22.37 16.76 -3.81
C THR A 45 -21.12 17.59 -3.57
N SER A 46 -20.24 17.14 -2.68
CA SER A 46 -18.91 17.72 -2.54
C SER A 46 -18.04 17.19 -3.67
N LEU A 47 -18.23 17.76 -4.86
CA LEU A 47 -17.17 17.92 -5.84
C LEU A 47 -16.15 18.90 -5.25
N ILE A 48 -15.40 18.44 -4.26
CA ILE A 48 -14.11 19.01 -3.93
C ILE A 48 -13.11 18.13 -4.67
N THR A 49 -12.86 18.45 -5.94
CA THR A 49 -11.64 18.00 -6.63
C THR A 49 -10.45 18.72 -5.99
N ASN A 50 -10.18 18.38 -4.73
CA ASN A 50 -8.82 18.45 -4.23
C ASN A 50 -8.09 17.41 -5.05
N ASN A 51 -7.05 17.81 -5.77
CA ASN A 51 -6.07 16.88 -6.32
C ASN A 51 -5.32 16.21 -5.15
N ILE A 52 -6.04 15.36 -4.40
CA ILE A 52 -5.48 14.45 -3.42
C ILE A 52 -4.88 13.35 -4.26
N SER A 53 -3.56 13.41 -4.42
CA SER A 53 -2.83 12.28 -4.97
C SER A 53 -3.14 11.08 -4.07
N PRO A 54 -3.56 9.93 -4.64
CA PRO A 54 -3.95 8.78 -3.85
C PRO A 54 -2.77 8.33 -2.99
N SER A 55 -3.05 8.01 -1.73
CA SER A 55 -2.06 7.52 -0.77
C SER A 55 -1.31 6.31 -1.33
N PRO A 56 -0.05 6.07 -0.92
CA PRO A 56 0.64 4.82 -1.16
C PRO A 56 -0.21 3.57 -0.90
N ASP A 57 -1.04 3.60 0.14
CA ASP A 57 -1.97 2.53 0.50
C ASP A 57 -3.18 2.46 -0.43
N ASP A 58 -3.72 3.60 -0.87
CA ASP A 58 -4.85 3.64 -1.80
C ASP A 58 -4.48 2.98 -3.13
N LYS A 59 -3.29 3.31 -3.67
CA LYS A 59 -2.75 2.70 -4.89
C LYS A 59 -2.52 1.19 -4.72
N PHE A 60 -2.07 0.78 -3.54
CA PHE A 60 -1.84 -0.63 -3.25
C PHE A 60 -3.17 -1.39 -3.20
N LEU A 61 -4.17 -0.85 -2.51
CA LEU A 61 -5.50 -1.43 -2.43
C LEU A 61 -6.21 -1.48 -3.79
N GLU A 62 -6.13 -0.40 -4.57
CA GLU A 62 -6.69 -0.32 -5.93
C GLU A 62 -6.10 -1.42 -6.84
N CYS A 63 -4.79 -1.63 -6.75
CA CYS A 63 -4.11 -2.71 -7.48
C CYS A 63 -4.61 -4.11 -7.08
N CYS A 64 -4.89 -4.32 -5.79
CA CYS A 64 -5.45 -5.59 -5.31
C CYS A 64 -6.90 -5.81 -5.78
N GLN A 65 -7.67 -4.73 -5.88
CA GLN A 65 -9.04 -4.77 -6.40
C GLN A 65 -9.06 -5.05 -7.91
N SER A 66 -8.18 -4.42 -8.69
CA SER A 66 -8.10 -4.63 -10.15
C SER A 66 -7.60 -6.02 -10.54
N ARG A 67 -6.99 -6.75 -9.61
CA ARG A 67 -6.61 -8.17 -9.75
C ARG A 67 -7.65 -9.14 -9.21
N ASP A 68 -8.85 -8.65 -8.85
CA ASP A 68 -9.96 -9.45 -8.34
C ASP A 68 -9.59 -10.31 -7.11
N LEU A 69 -8.70 -9.80 -6.25
CA LEU A 69 -8.35 -10.50 -5.02
C LEU A 69 -9.58 -10.57 -4.09
N PRO A 70 -9.83 -11.72 -3.44
CA PRO A 70 -10.92 -11.86 -2.46
C PRO A 70 -10.85 -10.79 -1.37
N LYS A 71 -12.00 -10.38 -0.83
CA LYS A 71 -12.04 -9.28 0.15
C LYS A 71 -11.15 -9.53 1.39
N ILE A 72 -11.03 -10.79 1.80
CA ILE A 72 -10.14 -11.23 2.88
C ILE A 72 -8.67 -10.89 2.57
N CYS A 73 -8.24 -11.09 1.33
CA CYS A 73 -6.90 -10.75 0.86
C CYS A 73 -6.69 -9.24 0.71
N GLN A 74 -7.71 -8.49 0.30
CA GLN A 74 -7.63 -7.03 0.17
C GLN A 74 -7.30 -6.34 1.51
N ASN A 75 -7.67 -6.94 2.64
CA ASN A 75 -7.31 -6.41 3.98
C ASN A 75 -5.79 -6.41 4.23
N ILE A 76 -5.02 -7.21 3.47
CA ILE A 76 -3.56 -7.26 3.52
C ILE A 76 -2.94 -6.11 2.71
N CYS A 77 -3.69 -5.52 1.77
CA CYS A 77 -3.21 -4.53 0.80
C CYS A 77 -3.09 -3.10 1.36
N SER A 78 -2.39 -2.97 2.48
CA SER A 78 -1.88 -1.72 3.06
C SER A 78 -0.48 -2.01 3.59
N TYR A 79 0.45 -1.07 3.51
CA TYR A 79 1.77 -1.24 4.11
C TYR A 79 1.71 -1.44 5.63
N SER A 80 0.61 -1.12 6.32
CA SER A 80 0.44 -1.47 7.74
C SER A 80 0.20 -2.97 7.95
N ASN A 81 -0.67 -3.58 7.13
CA ASN A 81 -1.09 -4.98 7.26
C ASN A 81 -0.23 -5.96 6.44
N TYR A 82 0.49 -5.45 5.44
CA TYR A 82 1.50 -6.17 4.68
C TYR A 82 2.76 -6.33 5.54
N THR A 83 2.74 -7.39 6.34
CA THR A 83 3.81 -7.76 7.29
C THR A 83 4.28 -9.19 7.06
N LYS A 84 5.49 -9.49 7.52
CA LYS A 84 6.02 -10.86 7.59
C LYS A 84 5.01 -11.84 8.20
N LYS A 85 4.41 -11.45 9.34
CA LYS A 85 3.44 -12.29 10.06
C LYS A 85 2.21 -12.58 9.20
N THR A 86 1.63 -11.56 8.57
CA THR A 86 0.45 -11.73 7.72
C THR A 86 0.73 -12.65 6.54
N LEU A 87 1.91 -12.54 5.91
CA LEU A 87 2.28 -13.42 4.80
C LEU A 87 2.59 -14.84 5.27
N GLN A 88 3.26 -15.02 6.41
CA GLN A 88 3.47 -16.35 7.00
C GLN A 88 2.12 -17.03 7.32
N GLN A 89 1.13 -16.28 7.79
CA GLN A 89 -0.21 -16.82 8.02
C GLN A 89 -0.88 -17.34 6.75
N MET A 90 -0.57 -16.77 5.57
CA MET A 90 -1.07 -17.28 4.29
C MET A 90 -0.48 -18.64 3.92
N TYR A 91 0.81 -18.88 4.22
CA TYR A 91 1.44 -20.20 4.02
C TYR A 91 0.73 -21.30 4.80
N PHE A 92 0.29 -20.99 6.02
CA PHE A 92 -0.46 -21.92 6.88
C PHE A 92 -1.98 -21.83 6.66
N ASN A 93 -2.44 -21.01 5.71
CA ASN A 93 -3.85 -20.76 5.42
C ASN A 93 -4.67 -20.35 6.67
N THR A 94 -4.06 -19.60 7.59
CA THR A 94 -4.66 -19.23 8.89
C THR A 94 -5.38 -17.88 8.88
N ASN A 95 -5.13 -17.04 7.86
CA ASN A 95 -5.81 -15.75 7.70
C ASN A 95 -6.94 -15.79 6.65
N GLY A 96 -7.21 -16.95 6.05
CA GLY A 96 -8.26 -17.14 5.04
C GLY A 96 -7.94 -16.58 3.64
N CYS A 97 -6.74 -16.04 3.42
CA CYS A 97 -6.28 -15.63 2.09
C CYS A 97 -5.40 -16.72 1.49
N PRO A 98 -5.75 -17.30 0.31
CA PRO A 98 -5.01 -18.41 -0.27
C PRO A 98 -3.59 -18.01 -0.68
N LEU A 99 -2.66 -18.97 -0.63
CA LEU A 99 -1.25 -18.76 -0.97
C LEU A 99 -1.04 -18.24 -2.41
N SER A 100 -1.94 -18.60 -3.34
CA SER A 100 -1.91 -18.12 -4.72
C SER A 100 -2.04 -16.59 -4.86
N ALA A 101 -2.61 -15.91 -3.87
CA ALA A 101 -2.75 -14.46 -3.87
C ALA A 101 -1.45 -13.71 -3.50
N ILE A 102 -0.47 -14.37 -2.86
CA ILE A 102 0.77 -13.73 -2.42
C ILE A 102 1.49 -13.03 -3.58
N SER A 103 1.55 -13.65 -4.75
CA SER A 103 2.20 -13.08 -5.93
C SER A 103 1.60 -11.75 -6.34
N SER A 104 0.27 -11.67 -6.37
CA SER A 104 -0.48 -10.46 -6.70
C SER A 104 -0.31 -9.38 -5.63
N ILE A 105 -0.27 -9.78 -4.35
CA ILE A 105 -0.04 -8.85 -3.24
C ILE A 105 1.37 -8.25 -3.34
N HIS A 106 2.42 -9.05 -3.59
CA HIS A 106 3.79 -8.55 -3.79
C HIS A 106 3.91 -7.64 -5.01
N PHE A 107 3.29 -8.02 -6.13
CA PHE A 107 3.23 -7.17 -7.32
C PHE A 107 2.63 -5.80 -7.00
N CYS A 108 1.51 -5.80 -6.28
CA CYS A 108 0.80 -4.57 -5.95
C CYS A 108 1.56 -3.74 -4.91
N ALA A 109 2.22 -4.37 -3.95
CA ALA A 109 3.06 -3.69 -2.96
C ALA A 109 4.28 -3.02 -3.61
N SER A 110 4.89 -3.66 -4.61
CA SER A 110 6.04 -3.13 -5.36
C SER A 110 5.66 -2.12 -6.44
N GLY A 111 4.36 -1.97 -6.73
CA GLY A 111 3.86 -1.05 -7.75
C GLY A 111 4.20 -1.47 -9.17
N GLY A 112 4.49 -2.76 -9.42
CA GLY A 112 4.79 -3.27 -10.75
C GLY A 112 6.16 -2.88 -11.31
N LYS A 113 7.12 -2.50 -10.47
CA LYS A 113 8.51 -2.16 -10.87
C LYS A 113 9.56 -3.10 -10.25
N ASN A 114 10.70 -3.20 -10.91
CA ASN A 114 11.82 -4.03 -10.47
C ASN A 114 12.68 -3.32 -9.41
N HIS A 115 12.69 -3.87 -8.19
CA HIS A 115 13.44 -3.38 -7.03
C HIS A 115 14.70 -4.21 -6.72
N LYS A 116 15.14 -5.10 -7.62
CA LYS A 116 16.26 -6.03 -7.37
C LYS A 116 17.52 -5.32 -6.88
N GLU A 117 17.88 -4.19 -7.48
CA GLU A 117 19.08 -3.45 -7.09
C GLU A 117 19.01 -2.97 -5.63
N CYS A 118 17.85 -2.43 -5.22
CA CYS A 118 17.64 -2.03 -3.83
C CYS A 118 17.67 -3.24 -2.89
N CYS A 119 17.01 -4.33 -3.26
CA CYS A 119 16.98 -5.56 -2.47
C CYS A 119 18.38 -6.19 -2.29
N ILE A 120 19.21 -6.20 -3.34
CA ILE A 120 20.60 -6.67 -3.26
C ILE A 120 21.40 -5.81 -2.28
N LYS A 121 21.30 -4.47 -2.40
CA LYS A 121 21.97 -3.54 -1.48
C LYS A 121 21.54 -3.71 -0.02
N LYS A 122 20.28 -4.10 0.19
CA LYS A 122 19.70 -4.37 1.51
C LYS A 122 19.93 -5.82 2.00
N GLY A 123 20.61 -6.66 1.22
CA GLY A 123 21.01 -8.00 1.63
C GLY A 123 19.89 -9.06 1.55
N VAL A 124 18.88 -8.86 0.72
CA VAL A 124 17.82 -9.87 0.48
C VAL A 124 18.39 -11.16 -0.13
N SER A 125 19.46 -11.04 -0.93
CA SER A 125 20.21 -12.17 -1.49
C SER A 125 21.11 -12.90 -0.49
N LEU A 126 21.26 -12.38 0.74
CA LEU A 126 22.12 -12.98 1.77
C LEU A 126 21.37 -13.94 2.71
N THR A 127 20.09 -14.18 2.45
CA THR A 127 19.30 -15.19 3.16
C THR A 127 19.80 -16.60 2.85
N PRO A 128 19.42 -17.64 3.64
CA PRO A 128 19.77 -19.03 3.33
C PRO A 128 19.30 -19.49 1.93
N SER A 129 18.24 -18.87 1.40
CA SER A 129 17.71 -19.15 0.07
C SER A 129 18.41 -18.37 -1.05
N GLY A 130 19.35 -17.49 -0.71
CA GLY A 130 20.21 -16.77 -1.65
C GLY A 130 19.44 -15.84 -2.60
N ASP A 131 19.91 -15.78 -3.85
CA ASP A 131 19.30 -14.99 -4.93
C ASP A 131 17.86 -15.40 -5.27
N ARG A 132 17.39 -16.58 -4.83
CA ARG A 132 15.99 -17.00 -5.05
C ARG A 132 15.00 -16.02 -4.42
N CYS A 133 15.38 -15.33 -3.35
CA CYS A 133 14.53 -14.34 -2.70
C CYS A 133 14.34 -13.06 -3.51
N LEU A 134 15.20 -12.79 -4.49
CA LEU A 134 15.06 -11.64 -5.38
C LEU A 134 13.83 -11.73 -6.29
N ILE A 135 13.19 -12.90 -6.39
CA ILE A 135 11.91 -13.06 -7.09
C ILE A 135 10.79 -12.18 -6.48
N PHE A 136 10.85 -11.90 -5.18
CA PHE A 136 9.88 -11.02 -4.50
C PHE A 136 10.13 -9.54 -4.77
N CYS A 137 11.33 -9.19 -5.23
CA CYS A 137 11.70 -7.83 -5.60
C CYS A 137 11.46 -7.54 -7.08
N ASP A 138 11.10 -8.56 -7.85
CA ASP A 138 10.79 -8.46 -9.27
C ASP A 138 9.28 -8.47 -9.47
N THR A 139 8.81 -7.71 -10.45
CA THR A 139 7.38 -7.54 -10.75
C THR A 139 6.91 -8.36 -11.91
N GLU A 140 7.82 -8.97 -12.64
CA GLU A 140 7.46 -9.93 -13.67
C GLU A 140 8.33 -11.16 -13.53
N PRO A 141 8.05 -12.03 -12.53
CA PRO A 141 8.64 -13.35 -12.58
C PRO A 141 8.14 -13.98 -13.88
N ALA A 142 9.07 -14.26 -14.81
CA ALA A 142 8.79 -14.87 -16.12
C ALA A 142 8.08 -16.24 -16.04
N ILE A 143 7.82 -16.71 -14.82
CA ILE A 143 7.21 -17.97 -14.44
C ILE A 143 6.20 -17.62 -13.34
N PRO A 144 4.96 -18.14 -13.38
CA PRO A 144 4.06 -18.01 -12.23
C PRO A 144 4.79 -18.51 -10.99
N MET A 145 5.02 -17.62 -10.01
CA MET A 145 5.78 -18.00 -8.82
C MET A 145 5.06 -19.15 -8.12
N GLN A 146 5.64 -20.34 -8.19
CA GLN A 146 5.15 -21.49 -7.45
C GLN A 146 5.71 -21.37 -6.05
N LEU A 147 5.01 -20.58 -5.23
CA LEU A 147 5.42 -20.33 -3.85
C LEU A 147 5.20 -21.58 -3.03
N ASP A 148 6.30 -22.16 -2.58
CA ASP A 148 6.35 -23.25 -1.61
C ASP A 148 7.02 -22.77 -0.31
N ILE A 149 7.05 -23.65 0.69
CA ILE A 149 7.61 -23.35 2.00
C ILE A 149 9.11 -22.99 1.97
N SER A 150 9.86 -23.30 0.90
CA SER A 150 11.29 -22.96 0.79
C SER A 150 11.54 -21.45 0.70
N TYR A 151 10.52 -20.69 0.29
CA TYR A 151 10.57 -19.23 0.22
C TYR A 151 10.25 -18.54 1.55
N VAL A 152 9.85 -19.27 2.60
CA VAL A 152 9.57 -18.68 3.92
C VAL A 152 10.81 -18.01 4.51
N ASN A 153 12.00 -18.55 4.26
CA ASN A 153 13.27 -17.97 4.71
C ASN A 153 13.54 -16.59 4.08
N CYS A 154 12.97 -16.30 2.91
CA CYS A 154 13.09 -14.97 2.31
C CYS A 154 12.45 -13.88 3.16
N TYR A 155 11.44 -14.21 3.95
CA TYR A 155 10.78 -13.24 4.84
C TYR A 155 11.59 -12.92 6.10
N GLU A 156 12.79 -13.48 6.28
CA GLU A 156 13.77 -12.92 7.21
C GLU A 156 14.16 -11.50 6.85
N LYS A 157 14.18 -11.18 5.55
CA LYS A 157 14.49 -9.86 5.00
C LYS A 157 13.27 -9.10 4.50
N PHE A 158 12.11 -9.39 5.09
CA PHE A 158 10.84 -8.82 4.64
C PHE A 158 10.78 -7.30 4.78
N ASP A 159 11.25 -6.76 5.90
CA ASP A 159 11.20 -5.33 6.14
C ASP A 159 12.12 -4.59 5.16
N GLU A 160 13.29 -5.16 4.85
CA GLU A 160 14.19 -4.65 3.81
C GLU A 160 13.56 -4.66 2.41
N MET A 161 12.85 -5.73 2.03
CA MET A 161 12.10 -5.78 0.77
C MET A 161 11.03 -4.68 0.72
N LYS A 162 10.25 -4.55 1.80
CA LYS A 162 9.17 -3.57 1.92
C LYS A 162 9.67 -2.12 1.91
N GLU A 163 10.82 -1.85 2.52
CA GLU A 163 11.48 -0.54 2.47
C GLU A 163 11.76 -0.12 1.03
N CYS A 164 12.28 -1.03 0.19
CA CYS A 164 12.54 -0.73 -1.22
C CYS A 164 11.27 -0.31 -1.97
N PHE A 165 10.15 -0.96 -1.70
CA PHE A 165 8.86 -0.64 -2.32
C PHE A 165 8.33 0.75 -1.95
N LEU A 166 8.72 1.25 -0.77
CA LEU A 166 8.36 2.58 -0.30
C LEU A 166 9.33 3.67 -0.78
N MET A 167 10.63 3.35 -0.91
CA MET A 167 11.67 4.32 -1.28
C MET A 167 11.43 5.00 -2.63
N GLU A 168 10.95 4.25 -3.62
CA GLU A 168 10.67 4.85 -4.94
C GLU A 168 9.56 5.92 -4.92
N LYS A 169 8.72 5.95 -3.89
CA LYS A 169 7.67 6.96 -3.75
C LYS A 169 8.24 8.32 -3.33
N ASN A 170 9.44 8.34 -2.73
CA ASN A 170 10.12 9.57 -2.30
C ASN A 170 11.07 10.15 -3.35
N THR A 171 11.59 9.35 -4.29
CA THR A 171 12.48 9.83 -5.37
C THR A 171 11.78 10.72 -6.40
N GLN A 172 10.44 10.69 -6.45
CA GLN A 172 9.64 11.64 -7.24
C GLN A 172 9.68 13.08 -6.68
N ASN A 173 10.25 13.29 -5.48
CA ASN A 173 10.45 14.62 -4.90
C ASN A 173 11.90 15.15 -5.02
N LEU A 174 12.83 14.37 -5.60
CA LEU A 174 14.19 14.86 -5.91
C LEU A 174 14.50 14.96 -7.41
N ASN A 175 13.58 14.56 -8.29
CA ASN A 175 13.72 14.75 -9.74
C ASN A 175 12.94 15.97 -10.28
N GLY A 176 12.49 16.85 -9.38
CA GLY A 176 11.80 18.10 -9.68
C GLY A 176 12.71 19.33 -9.84
N PHE A 177 14.02 19.15 -10.01
CA PHE A 177 14.91 20.22 -10.48
C PHE A 177 15.33 19.91 -11.92
N THR A 178 14.39 20.10 -12.85
CA THR A 178 14.74 20.24 -14.26
C THR A 178 15.55 21.52 -14.38
N ILE A 179 16.88 21.40 -14.48
CA ILE A 179 17.69 22.44 -15.10
C ILE A 179 17.21 22.49 -16.55
N LYS A 180 16.31 23.42 -16.83
CA LYS A 180 16.08 23.89 -18.19
C LYS A 180 17.39 24.50 -18.66
N ASP A 181 17.75 24.14 -19.88
CA ASP A 181 18.92 24.57 -20.64
C ASP A 181 19.41 25.96 -20.23
N GLN A 182 20.57 26.01 -19.60
CA GLN A 182 21.39 27.20 -19.61
C GLN A 182 22.45 26.98 -20.68
N ASP A 183 22.28 27.69 -21.78
CA ASP A 183 23.37 27.98 -22.71
C ASP A 183 24.53 28.55 -21.90
N ILE A 184 25.58 27.75 -21.69
CA ILE A 184 26.85 28.23 -21.19
C ILE A 184 27.88 27.95 -22.27
N GLN A 185 28.26 29.04 -22.93
CA GLN A 185 29.41 29.13 -23.81
C GLN A 185 30.63 28.45 -23.20
N TYR A 186 31.25 27.62 -24.00
CA TYR A 186 32.55 27.04 -23.72
C TYR A 186 33.62 28.11 -23.93
N ASP A 187 33.98 28.84 -22.87
CA ASP A 187 35.20 29.63 -22.84
C ASP A 187 36.36 28.74 -22.39
N ASN A 188 37.17 28.33 -23.37
CA ASN A 188 38.53 27.85 -23.14
C ASN A 188 39.32 28.99 -22.51
N ASN A 189 39.72 28.87 -21.25
CA ASN A 189 41.06 29.26 -20.81
C ASN A 189 41.33 28.92 -19.35
N ASN A 190 42.55 28.41 -19.18
CA ASN A 190 43.44 28.54 -18.04
C ASN A 190 43.68 27.28 -17.20
N GLU A 191 44.97 26.99 -17.18
CA GLU A 191 45.66 25.87 -16.62
C GLU A 191 45.61 25.82 -15.09
N ASN A 192 45.96 24.64 -14.59
CA ASN A 192 46.38 24.28 -13.23
C ASN A 192 45.29 23.69 -12.33
N PHE A 193 45.26 22.35 -12.26
CA PHE A 193 45.54 21.74 -10.97
C PHE A 193 46.24 20.38 -11.09
N LYS A 194 47.22 20.20 -10.20
CA LYS A 194 48.26 19.19 -10.23
C LYS A 194 47.74 17.79 -9.93
N ARG A 195 48.05 16.88 -10.85
CA ARG A 195 48.44 15.46 -10.70
C ARG A 195 48.72 15.01 -9.25
N PHE A 196 47.79 14.26 -8.66
CA PHE A 196 48.14 13.30 -7.60
C PHE A 196 48.60 12.00 -8.28
N LYS A 197 49.92 11.75 -8.22
CA LYS A 197 50.53 10.48 -8.62
C LYS A 197 50.23 9.44 -7.55
N THR A 198 49.70 8.29 -7.93
CA THR A 198 49.76 7.07 -7.12
C THR A 198 51.22 6.59 -7.08
N ASN A 199 51.80 6.55 -5.89
CA ASN A 199 53.07 5.88 -5.63
C ASN A 199 52.86 4.36 -5.68
N THR A 200 53.30 3.73 -6.76
CA THR A 200 53.75 2.33 -6.74
C THR A 200 55.26 2.37 -7.03
N GLY A 201 56.09 2.33 -5.98
CA GLY A 201 57.46 1.84 -6.13
C GLY A 201 57.40 0.34 -6.45
N GLY A 202 58.23 -0.26 -7.30
CA GLY A 202 59.49 0.20 -7.86
C GLY A 202 60.62 -0.71 -7.38
N SER A 203 60.96 -1.73 -8.19
CA SER A 203 62.29 -2.39 -8.30
C SER A 203 62.14 -3.53 -9.32
N SER A 204 62.47 -3.34 -10.61
CA SER A 204 63.80 -3.24 -11.25
C SER A 204 64.44 -4.60 -11.58
N TRP A 205 64.33 -4.94 -12.87
CA TRP A 205 65.25 -5.64 -13.78
C TRP A 205 66.59 -6.14 -13.24
N PHE A 206 66.85 -7.45 -13.41
CA PHE A 206 67.90 -8.03 -14.27
C PHE A 206 67.41 -9.40 -14.78
#